data_AF-A0A823J185-F1
#
_entry.id   AF-A0A823J185-F1
#
_cell.length_a   1.000
_cell.length_b   1.000
_cell.length_c   1.000
_cell.angle_alpha   90.00
_cell.angle_beta   90.00
_cell.angle_gamma   90.00
#
_symmetry.space_group_name_H-M   'P 1'
#
loop_
_entity.id
_entity.type
_entity.pdbx_description
1 polymer ?
#
loop_
_entity_poly.entity_id
_entity_poly.type
_entity_poly.pdbx_seq_one_letter_code
_entity_poly.pdbx_strand_id
1 'polypeptide(L)'
;MEKFDRYAFAEQAILMFLAALAIVTGLMMLSTPDFVVLHSHTYNYLSQLITVEIWAWLFILNGILYVIAMLINDELKAKMVLFIIAGTIGTALWFLFATAGYEAIRSSTSYGRSYVIGVFNLLTAFVGGVELWRSVKKKST
;
A
#
# COMPACT_ATOMS: atom_id res chain seq x y z
N MET A 1 -11.85 32.32 -7.79
CA MET A 1 -11.12 31.45 -6.86
C MET A 1 -11.85 30.13 -6.80
N GLU A 2 -11.21 29.06 -7.25
CA GLU A 2 -11.77 27.71 -7.18
C GLU A 2 -11.87 27.30 -5.71
N LYS A 3 -13.00 26.72 -5.30
CA LYS A 3 -13.26 26.39 -3.90
C LYS A 3 -12.39 25.18 -3.54
N PHE A 4 -11.48 25.34 -2.58
CA PHE A 4 -10.60 24.26 -2.14
C PHE A 4 -11.41 23.03 -1.70
N ASP A 5 -11.24 21.92 -2.43
CA ASP A 5 -11.84 20.65 -2.09
C ASP A 5 -10.94 19.89 -1.09
N ARG A 6 -11.34 19.96 0.18
CA ARG A 6 -10.62 19.32 1.29
C ARG A 6 -10.57 17.79 1.16
N TYR A 7 -11.58 17.18 0.53
CA TYR A 7 -11.66 15.73 0.40
C TYR A 7 -10.73 15.22 -0.68
N ALA A 8 -10.70 15.89 -1.84
CA ALA A 8 -9.76 15.58 -2.91
C ALA A 8 -8.30 15.73 -2.45
N PHE A 9 -8.01 16.78 -1.67
CA PHE A 9 -6.68 16.98 -1.09
C PHE A 9 -6.31 15.87 -0.09
N ALA A 10 -7.22 15.52 0.83
CA ALA A 10 -6.98 14.46 1.82
C ALA A 10 -6.77 13.09 1.16
N GLU A 11 -7.54 12.77 0.12
CA GLU A 11 -7.36 11.56 -0.67
C GLU A 11 -5.95 11.51 -1.28
N GLN A 12 -5.53 12.57 -1.99
CA GLN A 12 -4.19 12.62 -2.59
C GLN A 12 -3.08 12.53 -1.54
N ALA A 13 -3.25 13.18 -0.38
CA ALA A 13 -2.28 13.11 0.71
C ALA A 13 -2.13 11.67 1.25
N ILE A 14 -3.24 10.94 1.42
CA ILE A 14 -3.23 9.54 1.86
C ILE A 14 -2.55 8.65 0.80
N LEU A 15 -2.92 8.78 -0.48
CA LEU A 15 -2.33 7.99 -1.56
C LEU A 15 -0.83 8.25 -1.70
N MET A 16 -0.42 9.51 -1.60
CA MET A 16 0.98 9.90 -1.63
C MET A 16 1.75 9.33 -0.45
N PHE A 17 1.17 9.36 0.76
CA PHE A 17 1.77 8.74 1.94
C PHE A 17 1.95 7.23 1.76
N LEU A 18 0.91 6.52 1.30
CA LEU A 18 0.97 5.08 1.04
C LEU A 18 2.00 4.73 -0.06
N ALA A 19 2.04 5.52 -1.13
CA ALA A 19 2.98 5.35 -2.22
C ALA A 19 4.43 5.54 -1.76
N ALA A 20 4.72 6.66 -1.11
CA ALA A 20 6.06 6.98 -0.63
C ALA A 20 6.55 5.93 0.36
N LEU A 21 5.71 5.51 1.30
CA LEU A 21 6.08 4.52 2.29
C LEU A 21 6.37 3.15 1.66
N ALA A 22 5.56 2.72 0.69
CA ALA A 22 5.79 1.46 -0.03
C ALA A 22 7.09 1.52 -0.84
N ILE A 23 7.32 2.59 -1.61
CA ILE A 23 8.54 2.77 -2.41
C ILE A 23 9.78 2.81 -1.52
N VAL A 24 9.78 3.62 -0.45
CA VAL A 24 10.91 3.71 0.48
C VAL A 24 11.19 2.36 1.13
N THR A 25 10.14 1.62 1.53
CA THR A 25 10.31 0.28 2.13
C THR A 25 10.99 -0.68 1.15
N GLY A 26 10.54 -0.71 -0.11
CA GLY A 26 11.19 -1.55 -1.12
C GLY A 26 12.61 -1.10 -1.49
N LEU A 27 12.87 0.21 -1.60
CA LEU A 27 14.22 0.72 -1.86
C LEU A 27 15.20 0.39 -0.73
N MET A 28 14.75 0.46 0.52
CA MET A 28 15.55 0.06 1.69
C MET A 28 15.89 -1.44 1.64
N MET A 29 14.93 -2.29 1.24
CA MET A 29 15.18 -3.72 1.05
C MET A 29 16.24 -4.01 -0.02
N LEU A 30 16.22 -3.28 -1.16
CA LEU A 30 17.23 -3.45 -2.22
C LEU A 30 18.61 -2.93 -1.83
N SER A 31 18.66 -1.82 -1.10
CA SER A 31 19.92 -1.11 -0.82
C SER A 31 20.74 -1.77 0.29
N THR A 32 20.12 -2.61 1.12
CA THR A 32 20.79 -3.21 2.28
C THR A 32 20.46 -4.70 2.47
N PRO A 33 20.61 -5.58 1.46
CA PRO A 33 20.13 -6.96 1.53
C PRO A 33 20.76 -7.74 2.69
N ASP A 34 22.08 -7.67 2.82
CA ASP A 34 22.83 -8.42 3.84
C ASP A 34 22.60 -7.84 5.24
N PHE A 35 22.61 -6.51 5.39
CA PHE A 35 22.38 -5.87 6.69
C PHE A 35 20.96 -6.13 7.22
N VAL A 36 19.96 -6.10 6.33
CA VAL A 36 18.53 -6.29 6.63
C VAL A 36 18.22 -7.76 6.96
N VAL A 37 18.80 -8.72 6.25
CA VAL A 37 18.58 -10.16 6.50
C VAL A 37 19.38 -10.63 7.72
N LEU A 38 20.65 -10.25 7.86
CA LEU A 38 21.48 -10.69 8.99
C LEU A 38 21.04 -10.14 10.35
N HIS A 39 20.38 -8.98 10.40
CA HIS A 39 20.06 -8.30 11.67
C HIS A 39 18.57 -8.15 11.97
N SER A 40 17.66 -8.59 11.08
CA SER A 40 16.23 -8.51 11.34
C SER A 40 15.51 -9.82 11.06
N HIS A 41 14.95 -10.39 12.13
CA HIS A 41 14.12 -11.59 12.08
C HIS A 41 12.93 -11.44 11.12
N THR A 42 12.37 -10.23 10.95
CA THR A 42 11.26 -9.98 10.01
C THR A 42 11.62 -10.38 8.58
N TYR A 43 12.80 -9.98 8.12
CA TYR A 43 13.24 -10.25 6.76
C TYR A 43 13.69 -11.70 6.59
N ASN A 44 14.22 -12.31 7.66
CA ASN A 44 14.45 -13.76 7.69
C ASN A 44 13.17 -14.58 7.57
N TYR A 45 12.07 -14.15 8.19
CA TYR A 45 10.78 -14.85 8.03
C TYR A 45 10.19 -14.62 6.63
N LEU A 46 10.27 -13.39 6.10
CA LEU A 46 9.80 -13.09 4.74
C LEU A 46 10.59 -13.84 3.67
N SER A 47 11.90 -14.02 3.86
CA SER A 47 12.77 -14.73 2.91
C SER A 47 12.47 -16.23 2.79
N GLN A 48 11.75 -16.81 3.77
CA GLN A 48 11.28 -18.20 3.70
C GLN A 48 10.16 -18.40 2.67
N LEU A 49 9.43 -17.32 2.31
CA LEU A 49 8.35 -17.38 1.32
C LEU A 49 8.88 -17.13 -0.10
N ILE A 50 9.57 -16.00 -0.28
CA ILE A 50 10.18 -15.55 -1.54
C ILE A 50 11.39 -14.66 -1.19
N THR A 51 12.31 -14.45 -2.13
CA THR A 51 13.52 -13.66 -1.87
C THR A 51 13.19 -12.22 -1.48
N VAL A 52 14.04 -11.60 -0.64
CA VAL A 52 13.87 -10.21 -0.20
C VAL A 52 13.86 -9.23 -1.38
N GLU A 53 14.59 -9.55 -2.44
CA GLU A 53 14.55 -8.78 -3.70
C GLU A 53 13.16 -8.77 -4.33
N ILE A 54 12.46 -9.91 -4.38
CA ILE A 54 11.10 -9.96 -4.91
C ILE A 54 10.14 -9.18 -4.00
N TRP A 55 10.26 -9.31 -2.68
CA TRP A 55 9.49 -8.49 -1.74
C TRP A 55 9.68 -6.99 -1.99
N ALA A 56 10.92 -6.58 -2.20
CA ALA A 56 11.26 -5.18 -2.47
C ALA A 56 10.56 -4.66 -3.73
N TRP A 57 10.61 -5.42 -4.81
CA TRP A 57 9.92 -5.08 -6.06
C TRP A 57 8.41 -5.05 -5.90
N LEU A 58 7.81 -5.96 -5.11
CA LEU A 58 6.37 -5.92 -4.83
C LEU A 58 5.96 -4.63 -4.11
N PHE A 59 6.76 -4.18 -3.13
CA PHE A 59 6.52 -2.91 -2.43
C PHE A 59 6.66 -1.70 -3.37
N ILE A 60 7.70 -1.67 -4.21
CA ILE A 60 7.92 -0.60 -5.20
C ILE A 60 6.76 -0.55 -6.20
N LEU A 61 6.38 -1.70 -6.77
CA LEU A 61 5.28 -1.80 -7.73
C LEU A 61 3.96 -1.35 -7.10
N ASN A 62 3.68 -1.72 -5.85
CA ASN A 62 2.50 -1.25 -5.14
C ASN A 62 2.47 0.27 -5.00
N GLY A 63 3.61 0.89 -4.65
CA GLY A 63 3.68 2.35 -4.59
C GLY A 63 3.53 3.03 -5.95
N ILE A 64 4.08 2.45 -7.01
CA ILE A 64 3.90 2.93 -8.39
C ILE A 64 2.41 2.88 -8.79
N LEU A 65 1.67 1.83 -8.42
CA LEU A 65 0.24 1.76 -8.70
C LEU A 65 -0.53 2.93 -8.07
N TYR A 66 -0.20 3.32 -6.84
CA TYR A 66 -0.79 4.50 -6.22
C TYR A 66 -0.41 5.80 -6.92
N VAL A 67 0.84 5.94 -7.38
CA VAL A 67 1.26 7.10 -8.19
C VAL A 67 0.45 7.17 -9.48
N ILE A 68 0.31 6.06 -10.21
CA ILE A 68 -0.50 6.00 -11.42
C ILE A 68 -1.96 6.38 -11.11
N ALA A 69 -2.53 5.85 -10.02
CA ALA A 69 -3.90 6.18 -9.63
C ALA A 69 -4.11 7.67 -9.31
N MET A 70 -3.10 8.36 -8.76
CA MET A 70 -3.14 9.80 -8.53
C MET A 70 -3.06 10.63 -9.83
N LEU A 71 -2.41 10.10 -10.87
CA LEU A 71 -2.27 10.79 -12.16
C LEU A 71 -3.53 10.66 -13.04
N ILE A 72 -4.37 9.65 -12.80
CA ILE A 72 -5.64 9.48 -13.51
C ILE A 72 -6.73 10.30 -12.81
N ASN A 73 -6.97 11.52 -13.29
CA ASN A 73 -8.02 12.39 -12.78
C ASN A 73 -9.31 12.36 -13.62
N ASP A 74 -9.21 12.14 -14.93
CA ASP A 74 -10.35 12.29 -15.84
C ASP A 74 -11.21 11.01 -15.95
N GLU A 75 -10.64 9.85 -15.59
CA GLU A 75 -11.32 8.55 -15.70
C GLU A 75 -11.62 7.93 -14.33
N LEU A 76 -12.77 8.30 -13.76
CA LEU A 76 -13.22 7.81 -12.45
C LEU A 76 -13.17 6.28 -12.33
N LYS A 77 -13.61 5.54 -13.35
CA LYS A 77 -13.64 4.06 -13.30
C LYS A 77 -12.24 3.47 -13.24
N ALA A 78 -11.31 3.94 -14.08
CA ALA A 78 -9.94 3.45 -14.10
C ALA A 78 -9.25 3.75 -12.77
N LYS A 79 -9.44 4.97 -12.24
CA LYS A 79 -8.95 5.37 -10.91
C LYS A 79 -9.47 4.46 -9.80
N MET A 80 -10.77 4.18 -9.75
CA MET A 80 -11.37 3.32 -8.73
C MET A 80 -10.93 1.86 -8.85
N VAL A 81 -10.74 1.34 -10.07
CA VAL A 81 -10.16 0.00 -10.29
C VAL A 81 -8.73 -0.07 -9.76
N LEU A 82 -7.91 0.96 -10.01
CA LEU A 82 -6.56 1.03 -9.45
C LEU A 82 -6.56 1.09 -7.92
N PHE A 83 -7.52 1.80 -7.31
CA PHE A 83 -7.66 1.81 -5.84
C PHE A 83 -7.94 0.41 -5.29
N ILE A 84 -8.80 -0.37 -5.96
CA ILE A 84 -9.08 -1.77 -5.58
C ILE A 84 -7.82 -2.62 -5.70
N ILE A 85 -7.11 -2.54 -6.83
CA ILE A 85 -5.92 -3.36 -7.10
C ILE A 85 -4.78 -2.98 -6.14
N ALA A 86 -4.38 -1.71 -6.10
CA ALA A 86 -3.30 -1.22 -5.25
C ALA A 86 -3.64 -1.41 -3.76
N GLY A 87 -4.87 -1.10 -3.35
CA GLY A 87 -5.32 -1.29 -1.97
C GLY A 87 -5.29 -2.76 -1.55
N THR A 88 -5.73 -3.69 -2.41
CA THR A 88 -5.72 -5.12 -2.08
C THR A 88 -4.30 -5.66 -2.00
N ILE A 89 -3.44 -5.35 -2.99
CA ILE A 89 -2.04 -5.77 -3.00
C ILE A 89 -1.32 -5.19 -1.79
N GLY A 90 -1.43 -3.88 -1.56
CA GLY A 90 -0.83 -3.21 -0.42
C GLY A 90 -1.30 -3.79 0.92
N THR A 91 -2.58 -4.12 1.07
CA THR A 91 -3.10 -4.79 2.27
C THR A 91 -2.39 -6.12 2.52
N ALA A 92 -2.29 -6.96 1.49
CA ALA A 92 -1.62 -8.25 1.59
C ALA A 92 -0.13 -8.09 1.96
N LEU A 93 0.59 -7.19 1.28
CA LEU A 93 2.01 -6.94 1.53
C LEU A 93 2.24 -6.44 2.97
N TRP A 94 1.48 -5.43 3.41
CA TRP A 94 1.66 -4.84 4.73
C TRP A 94 1.23 -5.76 5.87
N PHE A 95 0.19 -6.59 5.69
CA PHE A 95 -0.20 -7.58 6.70
C PHE A 95 0.78 -8.74 6.79
N LEU A 96 1.32 -9.23 5.67
CA LEU A 96 2.36 -10.26 5.70
C LEU A 96 3.64 -9.71 6.34
N PHE A 97 4.03 -8.49 5.97
CA PHE A 97 5.17 -7.81 6.59
C PHE A 97 4.97 -7.58 8.10
N ALA A 98 3.78 -7.15 8.52
CA ALA A 98 3.44 -6.97 9.93
C ALA A 98 3.47 -8.28 10.71
N THR A 99 2.91 -9.35 10.13
CA THR A 99 2.86 -10.69 10.76
C THR A 99 4.27 -11.28 10.91
N ALA A 100 5.11 -11.15 9.89
CA ALA A 100 6.53 -11.51 9.99
C ALA A 100 7.28 -10.68 11.06
N GLY A 101 6.90 -9.41 11.22
CA GLY A 101 7.42 -8.53 12.27
C GLY A 101 6.96 -8.87 13.68
N TYR A 102 5.72 -9.35 13.83
CA TYR A 102 5.17 -9.80 15.10
C TYR A 102 5.87 -11.07 15.61
N GLU A 103 6.08 -12.04 14.72
CA GLU A 103 6.78 -13.29 15.03
C GLU A 103 8.25 -13.03 15.41
N ALA A 104 8.87 -12.07 14.75
CA ALA A 104 10.26 -11.65 14.95
C ALA A 104 10.57 -11.08 16.34
N ILE A 105 9.73 -10.18 16.88
CA ILE A 105 10.00 -9.49 18.14
C ILE A 105 8.67 -9.25 18.84
N ARG A 106 8.32 -10.09 19.82
CA ARG A 106 7.08 -10.00 20.62
C ARG A 106 6.87 -8.67 21.36
N SER A 107 7.78 -7.70 21.32
CA SER A 107 7.72 -6.44 22.09
C SER A 107 8.07 -5.13 21.35
N SER A 108 8.26 -5.12 20.02
CA SER A 108 8.59 -3.88 19.29
C SER A 108 7.37 -3.19 18.69
N THR A 109 7.15 -1.91 19.00
CA THR A 109 6.08 -1.06 18.41
C THR A 109 6.14 -0.94 16.88
N SER A 110 7.20 -1.45 16.25
CA SER A 110 7.43 -1.43 14.80
C SER A 110 6.45 -2.29 13.98
N TYR A 111 5.84 -3.36 14.52
CA TYR A 111 4.88 -4.18 13.76
C TYR A 111 3.47 -3.59 13.74
N GLY A 112 3.06 -2.91 14.82
CA GLY A 112 1.74 -2.30 14.93
C GLY A 112 1.50 -1.25 13.83
N ARG A 113 2.53 -0.48 13.47
CA ARG A 113 2.45 0.49 12.37
C ARG A 113 2.14 -0.18 11.04
N SER A 114 2.74 -1.34 10.75
CA SER A 114 2.55 -2.08 9.50
C SER A 114 1.11 -2.62 9.38
N TYR A 115 0.50 -3.05 10.48
CA TYR A 115 -0.94 -3.36 10.50
C TYR A 115 -1.79 -2.13 10.21
N VAL A 116 -1.52 -0.99 10.84
CA VAL A 116 -2.26 0.25 10.58
C VAL A 116 -2.14 0.67 9.11
N ILE A 117 -0.96 0.58 8.52
CA ILE A 117 -0.75 0.86 7.10
C ILE A 117 -1.55 -0.13 6.23
N GLY A 118 -1.55 -1.42 6.57
CA GLY A 118 -2.38 -2.42 5.90
C GLY A 118 -3.87 -2.08 5.95
N VAL A 119 -4.37 -1.56 7.07
CA VAL A 119 -5.76 -1.07 7.19
C VAL A 119 -6.03 0.11 6.27
N PHE A 120 -5.12 1.08 6.15
CA PHE A 120 -5.29 2.18 5.20
C PHE A 120 -5.34 1.71 3.74
N ASN A 121 -4.52 0.71 3.38
CA ASN A 121 -4.60 0.10 2.05
C ASN A 121 -5.96 -0.59 1.83
N LEU A 122 -6.48 -1.28 2.85
CA LEU A 122 -7.78 -1.94 2.79
C LEU A 122 -8.92 -0.92 2.63
N LEU A 123 -8.85 0.19 3.36
CA LEU A 123 -9.81 1.29 3.23
C LEU A 123 -9.76 1.89 1.82
N THR A 124 -8.59 2.05 1.21
CA THR A 124 -8.48 2.52 -0.17
C THR A 124 -9.16 1.55 -1.15
N ALA A 125 -8.94 0.24 -1.01
CA ALA A 125 -9.62 -0.76 -1.84
C ALA A 125 -11.14 -0.72 -1.64
N PHE A 126 -11.59 -0.59 -0.39
CA PHE A 126 -13.00 -0.48 -0.05
C PHE A 126 -13.66 0.75 -0.68
N VAL A 127 -13.02 1.92 -0.58
CA VAL A 127 -13.50 3.16 -1.22
C VAL A 127 -13.60 2.99 -2.73
N GLY A 128 -12.57 2.41 -3.37
CA GLY A 128 -12.58 2.10 -4.80
C GLY A 128 -13.77 1.21 -5.19
N GLY A 129 -14.03 0.16 -4.41
CA GLY A 129 -15.16 -0.75 -4.65
C GLY A 129 -16.53 -0.07 -4.50
N VAL A 130 -16.72 0.71 -3.43
CA VAL A 130 -17.98 1.42 -3.15
C VAL A 130 -18.28 2.46 -4.22
N GLU A 131 -17.30 3.28 -4.61
CA GLU A 131 -17.49 4.32 -5.61
C GLU A 131 -17.70 3.72 -7.01
N LEU A 132 -17.00 2.64 -7.35
CA LEU A 132 -17.25 1.91 -8.59
C LEU A 132 -18.68 1.37 -8.65
N TRP A 133 -19.16 0.73 -7.56
CA TRP A 133 -20.53 0.22 -7.48
C TRP A 133 -21.59 1.33 -7.61
N ARG A 134 -21.39 2.47 -6.93
CA ARG A 134 -22.26 3.65 -7.04
C ARG A 134 -22.31 4.19 -8.48
N SER A 135 -21.17 4.25 -9.16
CA SER A 135 -21.09 4.74 -10.54
C SER A 135 -21.89 3.88 -11.52
N VAL A 136 -21.93 2.56 -11.30
CA VAL A 136 -22.71 1.62 -12.12
C VAL A 136 -24.21 1.78 -11.84
N LYS A 137 -24.61 1.86 -10.57
CA LYS A 137 -26.02 2.01 -10.18
C LYS A 137 -26.64 3.31 -10.71
N LYS A 138 -25.89 4.42 -10.67
CA LYS A 138 -26.36 5.71 -11.21
C LYS A 138 -26.59 5.68 -12.72
N LYS A 139 -25.93 4.77 -13.45
CA LYS A 139 -26.11 4.62 -14.90
C LYS A 139 -27.31 3.70 -15.25
N SER A 140 -27.84 2.95 -14.28
CA SER A 140 -28.98 2.05 -14.46
C SER A 140 -30.31 2.62 -13.97
N THR A 141 -30.33 3.88 -13.53
CA THR A 141 -31.54 4.62 -13.09
C THR A 141 -31.74 5.80 -14.00
#